data_AF-A0A9J6FC18-F1
#
_entry.id   AF-A0A9J6FC18-F1
#
_cell.length_a   1.000
_cell.length_b   1.000
_cell.length_c   1.000
_cell.angle_alpha   90.00
_cell.angle_beta   90.00
_cell.angle_gamma   90.00
#
_symmetry.space_group_name_H-M   'P 1'
#
loop_
_entity.id
_entity.type
_entity.pdbx_description
1 polymer ?
#
loop_
_entity_poly.entity_id
_entity_poly.type
_entity_poly.pdbx_seq_one_letter_code
_entity_poly.pdbx_strand_id
1 'polypeptide(L)'
;MNTIAVAGHSLFHQACVLARDVSGLVVLLWQWWCVACPVRALQVWNETLSAPSVLREKGLGGLQKESLAYAMWRVCGLFSFHWDLVNSRYQETEPATLILTTALVTYIGQRLLRRLIYGEGFVPNGKRGLLATVRGLPIVRDYVQQRLDRVSVDIERSLNKHYGDCRFILELPDKAWTPEAILEEMARNDALCPEGWNKGVVSGAVYTEHDSRLDALMVSVYERHLRTNPLHSDVFIGVRKMEAEVIRWCCNLFHGGPDSCGSMASGGTESLILACKAYRDYGYHEKGIAYPEIIVPATAHAGFDKAGQYLRIKVVHVPVDPDTMRVDPRKMKAAITSNTILASAPACWGGPSGAALRCTGACPSGVH
;
A
#
# COMPACT_ATOMS: atom_id res chain seq x y z
N MET A 1 -48.04 4.82 15.32
CA MET A 1 -47.54 5.78 14.31
C MET A 1 -46.66 6.91 14.87
N ASN A 2 -46.75 7.35 16.13
CA ASN A 2 -45.81 8.36 16.70
C ASN A 2 -44.75 7.83 17.68
N THR A 3 -44.88 6.60 18.20
CA THR A 3 -43.94 6.05 19.20
C THR A 3 -42.70 5.40 18.59
N ILE A 4 -42.80 4.87 17.36
CA ILE A 4 -41.69 4.24 16.62
C ILE A 4 -40.73 5.30 16.05
N ALA A 5 -41.26 6.47 15.68
CA ALA A 5 -40.47 7.60 15.17
C ALA A 5 -39.59 8.25 16.25
N VAL A 6 -40.07 8.30 17.51
CA VAL A 6 -39.32 8.91 18.63
C VAL A 6 -38.24 7.98 19.17
N ALA A 7 -38.50 6.67 19.23
CA ALA A 7 -37.49 5.67 19.64
C ALA A 7 -36.35 5.54 18.61
N GLY A 8 -36.65 5.67 17.31
CA GLY A 8 -35.63 5.70 16.26
C GLY A 8 -34.71 6.92 16.33
N HIS A 9 -35.20 8.06 16.82
CA HIS A 9 -34.44 9.30 16.89
C HIS A 9 -33.37 9.29 18.00
N SER A 10 -33.61 8.62 19.14
CA SER A 10 -32.63 8.53 20.23
C SER A 10 -31.52 7.51 19.95
N LEU A 11 -31.85 6.39 19.31
CA LEU A 11 -30.89 5.37 18.84
C LEU A 11 -30.01 5.90 17.69
N PHE A 12 -30.56 6.74 16.81
CA PHE A 12 -29.83 7.42 15.74
C PHE A 12 -28.79 8.42 16.30
N HIS A 13 -29.14 9.16 17.34
CA HIS A 13 -28.23 10.10 17.98
C HIS A 13 -27.06 9.39 18.72
N GLN A 14 -27.28 8.18 19.25
CA GLN A 14 -26.22 7.35 19.81
C GLN A 14 -25.34 6.69 18.74
N ALA A 15 -25.92 6.29 17.60
CA ALA A 15 -25.18 5.70 16.48
C ALA A 15 -24.27 6.73 15.76
N CYS A 16 -24.70 7.98 15.64
CA CYS A 16 -23.89 9.07 15.07
C CYS A 16 -22.65 9.42 15.93
N VAL A 17 -22.70 9.20 17.24
CA VAL A 17 -21.55 9.43 18.15
C VAL A 17 -20.50 8.31 18.06
N LEU A 18 -20.89 7.11 17.60
CA LEU A 18 -20.03 5.93 17.48
C LEU A 18 -19.36 5.77 16.11
N ALA A 19 -19.85 6.44 15.06
CA ALA A 19 -19.33 6.31 13.70
C ALA A 19 -18.14 7.24 13.44
N ARG A 20 -16.91 6.74 13.64
CA ARG A 20 -15.65 7.44 13.32
C ARG A 20 -15.26 7.43 11.84
N ASP A 21 -16.08 6.88 10.95
CA ASP A 21 -15.71 6.62 9.56
C ASP A 21 -16.76 7.22 8.59
N VAL A 22 -16.33 8.21 7.81
CA VAL A 22 -17.17 9.02 6.91
C VAL A 22 -17.91 8.14 5.89
N SER A 23 -17.34 6.99 5.55
CA SER A 23 -17.91 6.01 4.63
C SER A 23 -19.16 5.29 5.15
N GLY A 24 -19.24 5.03 6.46
CA GLY A 24 -20.43 4.44 7.10
C GLY A 24 -21.58 5.44 7.22
N LEU A 25 -21.25 6.72 7.41
CA LEU A 25 -22.22 7.81 7.50
C LEU A 25 -22.95 8.00 6.16
N VAL A 26 -22.25 7.91 5.02
CA VAL A 26 -22.86 8.02 3.68
C VAL A 26 -23.81 6.86 3.40
N VAL A 27 -23.48 5.64 3.81
CA VAL A 27 -24.36 4.46 3.60
C VAL A 27 -25.60 4.53 4.50
N LEU A 28 -25.44 4.96 5.75
CA LEU A 28 -26.56 5.18 6.66
C LEU A 28 -27.46 6.33 6.20
N LEU A 29 -26.86 7.44 5.74
CA LEU A 29 -27.59 8.55 5.13
C LEU A 29 -28.31 8.11 3.86
N TRP A 30 -27.69 7.30 3.00
CA TRP A 30 -28.30 6.78 1.77
C TRP A 30 -29.43 5.80 2.08
N GLN A 31 -29.27 4.91 3.05
CA GLN A 31 -30.35 4.04 3.54
C GLN A 31 -31.49 4.85 4.17
N TRP A 32 -31.19 5.90 4.95
CA TRP A 32 -32.22 6.80 5.49
C TRP A 32 -32.94 7.58 4.37
N TRP A 33 -32.21 8.05 3.36
CA TRP A 33 -32.79 8.77 2.22
C TRP A 33 -33.67 7.88 1.35
N CYS A 34 -33.24 6.64 1.10
CA CYS A 34 -33.99 5.64 0.34
C CYS A 34 -35.19 5.08 1.11
N VAL A 35 -35.13 4.97 2.44
CA VAL A 35 -36.19 4.37 3.27
C VAL A 35 -37.20 5.41 3.78
N ALA A 36 -36.79 6.66 4.02
CA ALA A 36 -37.64 7.66 4.68
C ALA A 36 -38.28 8.71 3.76
N CYS A 37 -37.95 8.80 2.46
CA CYS A 37 -38.36 9.96 1.66
C CYS A 37 -38.77 9.75 0.18
N PRO A 38 -39.61 8.78 -0.20
CA PRO A 38 -40.26 8.86 -1.53
C PRO A 38 -41.23 10.05 -1.62
N VAL A 39 -42.03 10.28 -0.56
CA VAL A 39 -43.11 11.29 -0.56
C VAL A 39 -42.59 12.72 -0.40
N ARG A 40 -41.61 12.93 0.48
CA ARG A 40 -40.99 14.25 0.69
C ARG A 40 -40.09 14.65 -0.47
N ALA A 41 -39.41 13.70 -1.12
CA ALA A 41 -38.66 13.98 -2.35
C ALA A 41 -39.59 14.37 -3.51
N LEU A 42 -40.77 13.75 -3.63
CA LEU A 42 -41.81 14.17 -4.59
C LEU A 42 -42.32 15.59 -4.31
N GLN A 43 -42.54 15.97 -3.04
CA GLN A 43 -42.93 17.34 -2.67
C GLN A 43 -41.84 18.36 -3.00
N VAL A 44 -40.59 18.12 -2.54
CA VAL A 44 -39.45 19.01 -2.80
C VAL A 44 -39.16 19.12 -4.29
N TRP A 45 -39.27 18.02 -5.05
CA TRP A 45 -39.08 18.03 -6.50
C TRP A 45 -40.19 18.77 -7.26
N ASN A 46 -41.43 18.67 -6.80
CA ASN A 46 -42.56 19.42 -7.36
C ASN A 46 -42.40 20.93 -7.11
N GLU A 47 -41.89 21.31 -5.93
CA GLU A 47 -41.52 22.70 -5.58
C GLU A 47 -40.29 23.20 -6.36
N THR A 48 -39.30 22.34 -6.62
CA THR A 48 -38.05 22.73 -7.31
C THR A 48 -38.23 22.86 -8.83
N LEU A 49 -39.08 22.03 -9.46
CA LEU A 49 -39.36 22.09 -10.91
C LEU A 49 -40.43 23.13 -11.29
N SER A 50 -41.20 23.63 -10.31
CA SER A 50 -42.13 24.74 -10.54
C SER A 50 -41.44 26.09 -10.62
N ALA A 51 -40.16 26.19 -10.21
CA ALA A 51 -39.29 27.36 -10.42
C ALA A 51 -38.68 27.35 -11.84
N PRO A 52 -39.06 28.28 -12.76
CA PRO A 52 -38.62 28.26 -14.15
C PRO A 52 -37.12 28.60 -14.36
N SER A 53 -36.48 29.21 -13.37
CA SER A 53 -35.08 29.67 -13.42
C SER A 53 -34.07 28.52 -13.39
N VAL A 54 -34.32 27.50 -12.57
CA VAL A 54 -33.39 26.37 -12.32
C VAL A 54 -33.22 25.47 -13.56
N LEU A 55 -34.29 25.31 -14.35
CA LEU A 55 -34.28 24.48 -15.56
C LEU A 55 -33.51 25.11 -16.72
N ARG A 56 -33.43 26.44 -16.75
CA ARG A 56 -32.69 27.20 -17.76
C ARG A 56 -31.18 27.19 -17.48
N GLU A 57 -30.79 27.24 -16.20
CA GLU A 57 -29.40 27.30 -15.75
C GLU A 57 -28.64 25.96 -15.95
N LYS A 58 -29.34 24.83 -15.93
CA LYS A 58 -28.75 23.48 -16.12
C LYS A 58 -28.79 22.94 -17.56
N GLY A 59 -29.18 23.74 -18.55
CA GLY A 59 -29.19 23.33 -19.97
C GLY A 59 -30.21 22.25 -20.35
N LEU A 60 -31.21 21.99 -19.50
CA LEU A 60 -32.21 20.93 -19.66
C LEU A 60 -33.50 21.39 -20.37
N GLY A 61 -33.46 22.55 -21.05
CA GLY A 61 -34.64 23.22 -21.62
C GLY A 61 -35.39 22.47 -22.74
N GLY A 62 -34.84 21.38 -23.27
CA GLY A 62 -35.45 20.56 -24.33
C GLY A 62 -36.22 19.32 -23.84
N LEU A 63 -36.15 18.96 -22.56
CA LEU A 63 -36.88 17.83 -22.00
C LEU A 63 -38.28 18.30 -21.55
N GLN A 64 -39.34 17.76 -22.17
CA GLN A 64 -40.73 18.02 -21.74
C GLN A 64 -40.88 17.64 -20.26
N LYS A 65 -41.24 18.60 -19.40
CA LYS A 65 -41.49 18.41 -17.95
C LYS A 65 -42.35 17.18 -17.64
N GLU A 66 -43.33 16.91 -18.50
CA GLU A 66 -44.26 15.78 -18.39
C GLU A 66 -43.55 14.42 -18.50
N SER A 67 -42.52 14.30 -19.33
CA SER A 67 -41.76 13.05 -19.51
C SER A 67 -40.89 12.71 -18.28
N LEU A 68 -40.27 13.71 -17.66
CA LEU A 68 -39.50 13.57 -16.41
C LEU A 68 -40.42 13.29 -15.22
N ALA A 69 -41.56 13.98 -15.13
CA ALA A 69 -42.57 13.73 -14.11
C ALA A 69 -43.16 12.31 -14.24
N TYR A 70 -43.42 11.85 -15.47
CA TYR A 70 -43.93 10.51 -15.73
C TYR A 70 -42.90 9.41 -15.42
N ALA A 71 -41.64 9.61 -15.79
CA ALA A 71 -40.55 8.69 -15.45
C ALA A 71 -40.39 8.57 -13.93
N MET A 72 -40.45 9.70 -13.22
CA MET A 72 -40.33 9.70 -11.77
C MET A 72 -41.57 9.13 -11.08
N TRP A 73 -42.77 9.36 -11.59
CA TRP A 73 -43.99 8.71 -11.11
C TRP A 73 -43.95 7.20 -11.30
N ARG A 74 -43.40 6.70 -12.42
CA ARG A 74 -43.16 5.26 -12.63
C ARG A 74 -42.14 4.68 -11.64
N VAL A 75 -41.04 5.40 -11.40
CA VAL A 75 -40.04 4.95 -10.41
C VAL A 75 -40.65 4.94 -9.01
N CYS A 76 -41.34 6.01 -8.60
CA CYS A 76 -42.02 6.08 -7.31
C CYS A 76 -43.14 5.03 -7.17
N GLY A 77 -43.91 4.77 -8.23
CA GLY A 77 -44.95 3.74 -8.26
C GLY A 77 -44.40 2.33 -8.14
N LEU A 78 -43.26 2.03 -8.80
CA LEU A 78 -42.54 0.77 -8.61
C LEU A 78 -42.02 0.62 -7.18
N PHE A 79 -41.51 1.70 -6.58
CA PHE A 79 -41.08 1.72 -5.18
C PHE A 79 -42.25 1.51 -4.21
N SER A 80 -43.39 2.17 -4.41
CA SER A 80 -44.59 1.97 -3.59
C SER A 80 -45.15 0.55 -3.71
N PHE A 81 -45.24 0.01 -4.93
CA PHE A 81 -45.68 -1.37 -5.13
C PHE A 81 -44.74 -2.37 -4.45
N HIS A 82 -43.42 -2.17 -4.54
CA HIS A 82 -42.44 -2.99 -3.85
C HIS A 82 -42.57 -2.87 -2.32
N TRP A 83 -42.77 -1.65 -1.82
CA TRP A 83 -42.97 -1.37 -0.40
C TRP A 83 -44.21 -2.08 0.16
N ASP A 84 -45.33 -2.02 -0.54
CA ASP A 84 -46.58 -2.69 -0.14
C ASP A 84 -46.45 -4.22 -0.22
N LEU A 85 -45.72 -4.73 -1.22
CA LEU A 85 -45.42 -6.16 -1.35
C LEU A 85 -44.53 -6.67 -0.20
N VAL A 86 -43.52 -5.90 0.19
CA VAL A 86 -42.62 -6.25 1.30
C VAL A 86 -43.39 -6.17 2.63
N ASN A 87 -44.15 -5.10 2.86
CA ASN A 87 -44.92 -4.96 4.09
C ASN A 87 -46.00 -6.04 4.23
N SER A 88 -46.74 -6.36 3.18
CA SER A 88 -47.74 -7.44 3.22
C SER A 88 -47.11 -8.81 3.51
N ARG A 89 -45.86 -9.04 3.08
CA ARG A 89 -45.13 -10.30 3.32
C ARG A 89 -44.57 -10.42 4.75
N TYR A 90 -44.27 -9.30 5.40
CA TYR A 90 -43.60 -9.26 6.72
C TYR A 90 -44.48 -8.68 7.84
N GLN A 91 -45.79 -8.48 7.59
CA GLN A 91 -46.76 -7.93 8.54
C GLN A 91 -46.86 -8.72 9.86
N GLU A 92 -46.66 -10.03 9.81
CA GLU A 92 -46.75 -10.93 10.98
C GLU A 92 -45.41 -11.17 11.67
N THR A 93 -44.32 -10.57 11.17
CA THR A 93 -42.97 -10.85 11.69
C THR A 93 -42.61 -9.88 12.81
N GLU A 94 -42.02 -10.39 13.89
CA GLU A 94 -41.58 -9.56 15.00
C GLU A 94 -40.51 -8.55 14.54
N PRO A 95 -40.65 -7.24 14.83
CA PRO A 95 -39.75 -6.20 14.31
C PRO A 95 -38.27 -6.44 14.65
N ALA A 96 -37.99 -7.03 15.81
CA ALA A 96 -36.63 -7.36 16.24
C ALA A 96 -35.96 -8.42 15.33
N THR A 97 -36.71 -9.45 14.94
CA THR A 97 -36.22 -10.52 14.06
C THR A 97 -35.92 -9.97 12.66
N LEU A 98 -36.74 -9.05 12.16
CA LEU A 98 -36.50 -8.40 10.87
C LEU A 98 -35.19 -7.59 10.88
N ILE A 99 -34.97 -6.79 11.94
CA ILE A 99 -33.76 -5.96 12.10
C ILE A 99 -32.52 -6.84 12.25
N LEU A 100 -32.57 -7.88 13.09
CA LEU A 100 -31.44 -8.77 13.33
C LEU A 100 -31.07 -9.57 12.08
N THR A 101 -32.06 -10.08 11.34
CA THR A 101 -31.81 -10.83 10.09
C THR A 101 -31.25 -9.94 8.99
N THR A 102 -31.78 -8.72 8.80
CA THR A 102 -31.22 -7.77 7.83
C THR A 102 -29.82 -7.31 8.24
N ALA A 103 -29.57 -7.02 9.51
CA ALA A 103 -28.23 -6.68 10.01
C ALA A 103 -27.24 -7.83 9.79
N LEU A 104 -27.63 -9.07 10.07
CA LEU A 104 -26.80 -10.25 9.89
C LEU A 104 -26.52 -10.52 8.41
N VAL A 105 -27.53 -10.49 7.55
CA VAL A 105 -27.36 -10.69 6.10
C VAL A 105 -26.51 -9.58 5.48
N THR A 106 -26.70 -8.33 5.91
CA THR A 106 -25.89 -7.20 5.46
C THR A 106 -24.44 -7.34 5.93
N TYR A 107 -24.22 -7.73 7.19
CA TYR A 107 -22.88 -7.96 7.73
C TYR A 107 -22.16 -9.12 7.02
N ILE A 108 -22.84 -10.26 6.84
CA ILE A 108 -22.32 -11.43 6.12
C ILE A 108 -22.04 -11.06 4.66
N GLY A 109 -22.98 -10.40 3.99
CA GLY A 109 -22.85 -9.95 2.61
C GLY A 109 -21.68 -8.97 2.44
N GLN A 110 -21.55 -7.98 3.33
CA GLN A 110 -20.45 -7.03 3.30
C GLN A 110 -19.10 -7.69 3.61
N ARG A 111 -19.07 -8.70 4.49
CA ARG A 111 -17.86 -9.47 4.80
C ARG A 111 -17.45 -10.38 3.63
N LEU A 112 -18.41 -10.99 2.95
CA LEU A 112 -18.21 -11.77 1.73
C LEU A 112 -17.74 -10.89 0.58
N LEU A 113 -18.41 -9.75 0.34
CA LEU A 113 -17.98 -8.77 -0.66
C LEU A 113 -16.57 -8.28 -0.36
N ARG A 114 -16.25 -7.98 0.91
CA ARG A 114 -14.92 -7.57 1.31
C ARG A 114 -13.87 -8.64 1.07
N ARG A 115 -14.15 -9.92 1.37
CA ARG A 115 -13.22 -11.02 1.09
C ARG A 115 -13.06 -11.32 -0.39
N LEU A 116 -14.14 -11.28 -1.16
CA LEU A 116 -14.14 -11.61 -2.58
C LEU A 116 -13.51 -10.49 -3.42
N ILE A 117 -13.77 -9.23 -3.06
CA ILE A 117 -13.27 -8.07 -3.80
C ILE A 117 -11.91 -7.62 -3.26
N TYR A 118 -11.73 -7.55 -1.94
CA TYR A 118 -10.55 -6.97 -1.28
C TYR A 118 -9.73 -7.99 -0.45
N GLY A 119 -9.76 -9.28 -0.82
CA GLY A 119 -9.04 -10.34 -0.11
C GLY A 119 -7.55 -9.99 0.10
N GLU A 120 -7.14 -9.87 1.36
CA GLU A 120 -5.79 -9.55 1.89
C GLU A 120 -5.04 -8.35 1.26
N GLY A 121 -5.69 -7.60 0.37
CA GLY A 121 -5.11 -6.48 -0.34
C GLY A 121 -6.14 -5.40 -0.60
N PHE A 122 -5.70 -4.15 -0.54
CA PHE A 122 -6.55 -2.98 -0.73
C PHE A 122 -7.12 -2.87 -2.15
N VAL A 123 -6.61 -3.64 -3.11
CA VAL A 123 -6.95 -3.53 -4.52
C VAL A 123 -8.09 -4.49 -4.88
N PRO A 124 -9.21 -3.99 -5.45
CA PRO A 124 -10.33 -4.84 -5.85
C PRO A 124 -9.91 -5.85 -6.94
N ASN A 125 -9.82 -7.14 -6.60
CA ASN A 125 -9.53 -8.21 -7.56
C ASN A 125 -10.20 -9.53 -7.16
N GLY A 126 -11.30 -9.86 -7.86
CA GLY A 126 -12.07 -11.09 -7.66
C GLY A 126 -11.24 -12.39 -7.78
N LYS A 127 -10.22 -12.42 -8.64
CA LYS A 127 -9.34 -13.59 -8.79
C LYS A 127 -8.46 -13.80 -7.55
N ARG A 128 -7.98 -12.71 -6.94
CA ARG A 128 -7.19 -12.76 -5.71
C ARG A 128 -8.06 -13.14 -4.51
N GLY A 129 -9.27 -12.58 -4.40
CA GLY A 129 -10.21 -12.94 -3.34
C GLY A 129 -10.65 -14.41 -3.40
N LEU A 130 -10.90 -14.93 -4.61
CA LEU A 130 -11.17 -16.35 -4.81
C LEU A 130 -9.97 -17.22 -4.42
N LEU A 131 -8.76 -16.87 -4.88
CA LEU A 131 -7.54 -17.63 -4.55
C LEU A 131 -7.25 -17.61 -3.04
N ALA A 132 -7.45 -16.47 -2.36
CA ALA A 132 -7.32 -16.37 -0.91
C ALA A 132 -8.32 -17.27 -0.19
N THR A 133 -9.57 -17.34 -0.68
CA THR A 133 -10.59 -18.24 -0.14
C THR A 133 -10.21 -19.70 -0.33
N VAL A 134 -9.72 -20.07 -1.52
CA VAL A 134 -9.25 -21.43 -1.83
C VAL A 134 -8.04 -21.81 -0.97
N ARG A 135 -7.09 -20.89 -0.74
CA ARG A 135 -5.95 -21.10 0.17
C ARG A 135 -6.36 -21.29 1.63
N GLY A 136 -7.52 -20.77 2.02
CA GLY A 136 -8.08 -20.96 3.36
C GLY A 136 -8.71 -22.34 3.57
N LEU A 137 -8.90 -23.15 2.52
CA LEU A 137 -9.40 -24.52 2.66
C LEU A 137 -8.34 -25.39 3.34
N PRO A 138 -8.73 -26.25 4.30
CA PRO A 138 -7.78 -27.00 5.13
C PRO A 138 -6.77 -27.80 4.29
N ILE A 139 -7.21 -28.51 3.25
CA ILE A 139 -6.33 -29.30 2.38
C ILE A 139 -5.28 -28.43 1.67
N VAL A 140 -5.68 -27.27 1.14
CA VAL A 140 -4.78 -26.37 0.41
C VAL A 140 -3.85 -25.65 1.38
N ARG A 141 -4.38 -25.21 2.52
CA ARG A 141 -3.61 -24.58 3.59
C ARG A 141 -2.51 -25.51 4.09
N ASP A 142 -2.86 -26.75 4.36
CA ASP A 142 -1.91 -27.74 4.90
C ASP A 142 -0.84 -28.08 3.84
N TYR A 143 -1.19 -28.13 2.55
CA TYR A 143 -0.22 -28.28 1.46
C TYR A 143 0.74 -27.08 1.35
N VAL A 144 0.22 -25.85 1.41
CA VAL A 144 1.02 -24.61 1.36
C VAL A 144 1.94 -24.55 2.58
N GLN A 145 1.41 -24.85 3.77
CA GLN A 145 2.18 -24.87 5.00
C GLN A 145 3.32 -25.89 4.92
N GLN A 146 3.06 -27.12 4.46
CA GLN A 146 4.12 -28.12 4.26
C GLN A 146 5.23 -27.65 3.32
N ARG A 147 4.91 -26.84 2.30
CA ARG A 147 5.93 -26.25 1.41
C ARG A 147 6.74 -25.16 2.11
N LEU A 148 6.09 -24.30 2.88
CA LEU A 148 6.76 -23.27 3.68
C LEU A 148 7.66 -23.90 4.75
N ASP A 149 7.18 -24.94 5.43
CA ASP A 149 7.94 -25.65 6.47
C ASP A 149 9.22 -26.28 5.89
N ARG A 150 9.14 -26.88 4.70
CA ARG A 150 10.33 -27.41 4.01
C ARG A 150 11.35 -26.32 3.71
N VAL A 151 10.90 -25.19 3.17
CA VAL A 151 11.79 -24.05 2.91
C VAL A 151 12.39 -23.50 4.20
N SER A 152 11.60 -23.43 5.28
CA SER A 152 12.08 -23.00 6.60
C SER A 152 13.17 -23.92 7.12
N VAL A 153 12.99 -25.24 7.03
CA VAL A 153 14.00 -26.23 7.45
C VAL A 153 15.27 -26.11 6.61
N ASP A 154 15.15 -25.88 5.30
CA ASP A 154 16.33 -25.71 4.43
C ASP A 154 17.10 -24.41 4.77
N ILE A 155 16.39 -23.31 5.05
CA ILE A 155 16.99 -22.05 5.51
C ILE A 155 17.67 -22.26 6.87
N GLU A 156 16.97 -22.86 7.82
CA GLU A 156 17.49 -23.13 9.16
C GLU A 156 18.75 -24.00 9.10
N ARG A 157 18.73 -25.08 8.32
CA ARG A 157 19.90 -25.93 8.10
C ARG A 157 21.06 -25.16 7.46
N SER A 158 20.78 -24.31 6.46
CA SER A 158 21.80 -23.51 5.79
C SER A 158 22.45 -22.50 6.73
N LEU A 159 21.66 -21.85 7.59
CA LEU A 159 22.16 -20.85 8.55
C LEU A 159 22.87 -21.53 9.73
N ASN A 160 22.32 -22.63 10.25
CA ASN A 160 22.84 -23.32 11.43
C ASN A 160 24.07 -24.19 11.16
N LYS A 161 24.42 -24.41 9.88
CA LYS A 161 25.59 -25.21 9.48
C LYS A 161 26.89 -24.76 10.17
N HIS A 162 27.01 -23.47 10.50
CA HIS A 162 28.22 -22.87 11.05
C HIS A 162 28.14 -22.59 12.57
N TYR A 163 27.00 -22.89 13.21
CA TYR A 163 26.76 -22.59 14.62
C TYR A 163 26.75 -23.81 15.56
N GLY A 164 27.05 -25.01 15.05
CA GLY A 164 26.88 -26.28 15.79
C GLY A 164 27.57 -26.34 17.16
N ASP A 165 28.76 -25.74 17.27
CA ASP A 165 29.55 -25.70 18.51
C ASP A 165 29.55 -24.31 19.19
N CYS A 166 28.71 -23.38 18.72
CA CYS A 166 28.68 -22.01 19.23
C CYS A 166 27.88 -21.91 20.53
N ARG A 167 28.44 -21.24 21.53
CA ARG A 167 27.70 -20.87 22.74
C ARG A 167 26.88 -19.61 22.48
N PHE A 168 25.56 -19.73 22.58
CA PHE A 168 24.66 -18.57 22.54
C PHE A 168 24.47 -17.97 23.93
N ILE A 169 24.59 -16.66 24.03
CA ILE A 169 24.26 -15.90 25.25
C ILE A 169 22.80 -15.48 25.13
N LEU A 170 21.93 -16.15 25.88
CA LEU A 170 20.47 -15.97 25.80
C LEU A 170 19.92 -14.99 26.85
N GLU A 171 20.73 -14.70 27.88
CA GLU A 171 20.38 -13.83 28.99
C GLU A 171 21.48 -12.80 29.21
N LEU A 172 21.10 -11.65 29.77
CA LEU A 172 22.08 -10.63 30.15
C LEU A 172 22.99 -11.21 31.27
N PRO A 173 24.33 -11.07 31.18
CA PRO A 173 25.21 -11.57 32.22
C PRO A 173 24.94 -10.94 33.59
N ASP A 174 24.92 -11.76 34.66
CA ASP A 174 24.70 -11.30 36.05
C ASP A 174 25.73 -10.27 36.53
N LYS A 175 26.93 -10.31 35.95
CA LYS A 175 28.02 -9.37 36.24
C LYS A 175 28.42 -8.64 34.97
N ALA A 176 28.65 -7.33 35.11
CA ALA A 176 29.19 -6.52 34.03
C ALA A 176 30.53 -7.10 33.56
N TRP A 177 30.68 -7.24 32.25
CA TRP A 177 31.93 -7.65 31.63
C TRP A 177 32.91 -6.48 31.59
N THR A 178 34.20 -6.79 31.67
CA THR A 178 35.24 -5.79 31.40
C THR A 178 35.33 -5.55 29.88
N PRO A 179 35.85 -4.39 29.43
CA PRO A 179 36.06 -4.12 28.01
C PRO A 179 36.88 -5.22 27.31
N GLU A 180 37.87 -5.78 27.98
CA GLU A 180 38.72 -6.85 27.45
C GLU A 180 37.92 -8.14 27.21
N ALA A 181 37.06 -8.52 28.17
CA ALA A 181 36.18 -9.68 28.02
C ALA A 181 35.18 -9.51 26.86
N ILE A 182 34.68 -8.29 26.64
CA ILE A 182 33.80 -7.96 25.51
C ILE A 182 34.55 -8.12 24.19
N LEU A 183 35.78 -7.59 24.10
CA LEU A 183 36.60 -7.70 22.89
C LEU A 183 37.02 -9.14 22.61
N GLU A 184 37.29 -9.95 23.64
CA GLU A 184 37.58 -11.37 23.50
C GLU A 184 36.37 -12.16 22.97
N GLU A 185 35.17 -11.87 23.47
CA GLU A 185 33.93 -12.45 22.93
C GLU A 185 33.68 -12.00 21.49
N MET A 186 33.92 -10.74 21.17
CA MET A 186 33.82 -10.22 19.81
C MET A 186 34.78 -10.96 18.86
N ALA A 187 36.04 -11.13 19.25
CA ALA A 187 37.03 -11.87 18.46
C ALA A 187 36.64 -13.36 18.26
N ARG A 188 36.01 -13.99 19.25
CA ARG A 188 35.46 -15.35 19.10
C ARG A 188 34.33 -15.42 18.07
N ASN A 189 33.46 -14.41 18.03
CA ASN A 189 32.40 -14.31 17.02
C ASN A 189 32.98 -14.01 15.62
N ASP A 190 33.99 -13.16 15.53
CA ASP A 190 34.66 -12.84 14.26
C ASP A 190 35.33 -14.08 13.63
N ALA A 191 35.84 -14.99 14.46
CA ALA A 191 36.41 -16.26 14.02
C ALA A 191 35.38 -17.22 13.37
N LEU A 192 34.08 -16.97 13.52
CA LEU A 192 33.02 -17.73 12.84
C LEU A 192 32.84 -17.30 11.38
N CYS A 193 33.33 -16.12 11.00
CA CYS A 193 33.26 -15.66 9.63
C CYS A 193 34.07 -16.57 8.69
N PRO A 194 33.57 -16.91 7.49
CA PRO A 194 34.30 -17.75 6.54
C PRO A 194 35.69 -17.20 6.22
N GLU A 195 36.70 -18.06 6.30
CA GLU A 195 38.06 -17.65 5.96
C GLU A 195 38.14 -17.10 4.53
N GLY A 196 38.84 -15.97 4.37
CA GLY A 196 39.13 -15.39 3.05
C GLY A 196 38.04 -14.50 2.47
N TRP A 197 37.01 -14.10 3.24
CA TRP A 197 36.05 -13.06 2.79
C TRP A 197 36.76 -11.78 2.33
N ASN A 198 37.91 -11.47 2.96
CA ASN A 198 38.81 -10.37 2.65
C ASN A 198 39.69 -10.57 1.40
N LYS A 199 39.62 -11.73 0.74
CA LYS A 199 40.39 -12.06 -0.47
C LYS A 199 39.61 -11.82 -1.77
N GLY A 200 38.46 -11.13 -1.69
CA GLY A 200 37.63 -10.84 -2.86
C GLY A 200 36.89 -12.05 -3.45
N VAL A 201 36.75 -13.14 -2.68
CA VAL A 201 36.06 -14.38 -3.11
C VAL A 201 34.56 -14.33 -2.88
N VAL A 202 34.06 -13.30 -2.19
CA VAL A 202 32.65 -13.10 -1.90
C VAL A 202 32.09 -12.09 -2.90
N SER A 203 31.08 -12.51 -3.66
CA SER A 203 30.39 -11.61 -4.58
C SER A 203 29.57 -10.58 -3.80
N GLY A 204 29.86 -9.29 -4.01
CA GLY A 204 29.27 -8.21 -3.23
C GLY A 204 29.75 -8.21 -1.78
N ALA A 205 28.84 -7.98 -0.83
CA ALA A 205 29.09 -7.84 0.61
C ALA A 205 30.03 -6.70 1.02
N VAL A 206 31.27 -6.68 0.55
CA VAL A 206 32.29 -5.66 0.80
C VAL A 206 32.74 -5.08 -0.54
N TYR A 207 32.60 -3.76 -0.71
CA TYR A 207 32.75 -3.09 -2.01
C TYR A 207 34.11 -2.43 -2.23
N THR A 208 34.84 -2.16 -1.15
CA THR A 208 36.16 -1.52 -1.20
C THR A 208 37.24 -2.56 -0.97
N GLU A 209 38.39 -2.36 -1.61
CA GLU A 209 39.60 -3.11 -1.28
C GLU A 209 40.04 -2.83 0.16
N HIS A 210 40.83 -3.73 0.74
CA HIS A 210 41.43 -3.54 2.07
C HIS A 210 42.53 -2.47 2.02
N ASP A 211 42.10 -1.21 2.04
CA ASP A 211 42.97 -0.04 2.19
C ASP A 211 43.00 0.39 3.65
N SER A 212 44.10 0.08 4.34
CA SER A 212 44.30 0.42 5.75
C SER A 212 44.23 1.92 6.03
N ARG A 213 44.55 2.78 5.05
CA ARG A 213 44.42 4.23 5.19
C ARG A 213 42.96 4.64 5.18
N LEU A 214 42.15 4.06 4.30
CA LEU A 214 40.71 4.31 4.25
C LEU A 214 40.02 3.79 5.52
N ASP A 215 40.36 2.60 5.97
CA ASP A 215 39.83 2.01 7.21
C ASP A 215 40.12 2.89 8.42
N ALA A 216 41.37 3.35 8.58
CA ALA A 216 41.76 4.25 9.65
C ALA A 216 41.01 5.60 9.60
N LEU A 217 40.76 6.11 8.38
CA LEU A 217 39.96 7.32 8.19
C LEU A 217 38.50 7.09 8.61
N MET A 218 37.87 6.00 8.17
CA MET A 218 36.48 5.68 8.51
C MET A 218 36.29 5.51 10.02
N VAL A 219 37.20 4.81 10.70
CA VAL A 219 37.19 4.67 12.17
C VAL A 219 37.29 6.03 12.84
N SER A 220 38.23 6.88 12.40
CA SER A 220 38.42 8.23 12.95
C SER A 220 37.19 9.13 12.78
N VAL A 221 36.49 9.01 11.64
CA VAL A 221 35.24 9.75 11.38
C VAL A 221 34.12 9.25 12.29
N TYR A 222 33.96 7.92 12.41
CA TYR A 222 32.94 7.33 13.26
C TYR A 222 33.15 7.67 14.73
N GLU A 223 34.38 7.59 15.24
CA GLU A 223 34.74 7.95 16.60
C GLU A 223 34.33 9.40 16.94
N ARG A 224 34.59 10.35 16.03
CA ARG A 224 34.21 11.77 16.19
C ARG A 224 32.71 11.99 16.21
N HIS A 225 31.94 11.13 15.52
CA HIS A 225 30.50 11.30 15.33
C HIS A 225 29.65 10.27 16.10
N LEU A 226 30.26 9.48 17.00
CA LEU A 226 29.63 8.38 17.73
C LEU A 226 28.33 8.77 18.46
N ARG A 227 28.23 10.02 18.93
CA ARG A 227 27.07 10.55 19.68
C ARG A 227 26.18 11.48 18.87
N THR A 228 26.41 11.61 17.57
CA THR A 228 25.60 12.49 16.73
C THR A 228 24.24 11.85 16.42
N ASN A 229 23.20 12.68 16.38
CA ASN A 229 21.85 12.26 16.02
C ASN A 229 21.23 13.33 15.11
N PRO A 230 21.10 13.08 13.79
CA PRO A 230 20.56 14.05 12.83
C PRO A 230 19.13 14.55 13.14
N LEU A 231 18.38 13.86 14.02
CA LEU A 231 17.09 14.34 14.52
C LEU A 231 17.22 15.71 15.23
N HIS A 232 18.35 15.96 15.91
CA HIS A 232 18.64 17.22 16.62
C HIS A 232 19.53 18.14 15.77
N SER A 233 18.96 18.63 14.67
CA SER A 233 19.69 19.41 13.65
C SER A 233 20.17 20.80 14.11
N ASP A 234 19.63 21.28 15.24
CA ASP A 234 20.04 22.49 15.96
C ASP A 234 21.30 22.27 16.82
N VAL A 235 21.49 21.05 17.32
CA VAL A 235 22.68 20.65 18.09
C VAL A 235 23.80 20.21 17.15
N PHE A 236 23.50 19.34 16.18
CA PHE A 236 24.49 18.73 15.29
C PHE A 236 24.53 19.39 13.90
N ILE A 237 24.70 20.72 13.88
CA ILE A 237 24.68 21.55 12.67
C ILE A 237 25.72 21.08 11.64
N GLY A 238 26.90 20.66 12.10
CA GLY A 238 27.97 20.15 11.23
C GLY A 238 27.57 18.90 10.44
N VAL A 239 26.86 17.96 11.08
CA VAL A 239 26.35 16.74 10.43
C VAL A 239 25.29 17.10 9.40
N ARG A 240 24.33 17.96 9.77
CA ARG A 240 23.32 18.47 8.83
C ARG A 240 23.95 19.10 7.58
N LYS A 241 25.03 19.87 7.74
CA LYS A 241 25.78 20.44 6.62
C LYS A 241 26.39 19.35 5.74
N MET A 242 27.07 18.37 6.32
CA MET A 242 27.69 17.27 5.58
C MET A 242 26.65 16.44 4.81
N GLU A 243 25.50 16.13 5.41
CA GLU A 243 24.39 15.44 4.73
C GLU A 243 23.89 16.24 3.51
N ALA A 244 23.70 17.55 3.66
CA ALA A 244 23.28 18.42 2.55
C ALA A 244 24.31 18.47 1.41
N GLU A 245 25.60 18.47 1.73
CA GLU A 245 26.68 18.44 0.74
C GLU A 245 26.73 17.10 -0.02
N VAL A 246 26.61 15.98 0.69
CA VAL A 246 26.56 14.65 0.06
C VAL A 246 25.35 14.52 -0.88
N ILE A 247 24.17 14.98 -0.46
CA ILE A 247 22.97 15.01 -1.31
C ILE A 247 23.26 15.82 -2.58
N ARG A 248 23.85 17.02 -2.46
CA ARG A 248 24.15 17.87 -3.61
C ARG A 248 25.20 17.24 -4.53
N TRP A 249 26.23 16.60 -4.00
CA TRP A 249 27.22 15.88 -4.81
C TRP A 249 26.57 14.75 -5.61
N CYS A 250 25.69 13.97 -5.00
CA CYS A 250 24.91 12.94 -5.70
C CYS A 250 24.01 13.53 -6.80
N CYS A 251 23.26 14.60 -6.50
CA CYS A 251 22.45 15.30 -7.51
C CYS A 251 23.29 15.77 -8.71
N ASN A 252 24.48 16.31 -8.45
CA ASN A 252 25.39 16.76 -9.51
C ASN A 252 25.96 15.59 -10.32
N LEU A 253 26.31 14.47 -9.67
CA LEU A 253 26.79 13.26 -10.33
C LEU A 253 25.77 12.69 -11.33
N PHE A 254 24.47 12.81 -11.01
CA PHE A 254 23.37 12.41 -11.89
C PHE A 254 22.84 13.55 -12.78
N HIS A 255 23.54 14.67 -12.88
CA HIS A 255 23.18 15.84 -13.70
C HIS A 255 21.77 16.40 -13.41
N GLY A 256 21.34 16.42 -12.14
CA GLY A 256 19.97 16.81 -11.75
C GLY A 256 19.64 18.31 -11.88
N GLY A 257 20.63 19.19 -12.04
CA GLY A 257 20.43 20.64 -12.11
C GLY A 257 20.09 21.30 -10.76
N PRO A 258 19.81 22.62 -10.74
CA PRO A 258 19.62 23.37 -9.50
C PRO A 258 18.37 22.95 -8.71
N ASP A 259 17.28 22.61 -9.40
CA ASP A 259 16.00 22.25 -8.79
C ASP A 259 15.97 20.82 -8.22
N SER A 260 17.00 20.03 -8.50
CA SER A 260 17.12 18.70 -7.90
C SER A 260 17.38 18.76 -6.41
N CYS A 261 16.78 17.81 -5.69
CA CYS A 261 16.90 17.64 -4.26
C CYS A 261 16.91 16.14 -3.90
N GLY A 262 17.11 15.84 -2.63
CA GLY A 262 17.11 14.46 -2.13
C GLY A 262 17.15 14.42 -0.60
N SER A 263 17.22 13.20 -0.07
CA SER A 263 17.37 12.92 1.35
C SER A 263 18.34 11.77 1.55
N MET A 264 19.02 11.74 2.69
CA MET A 264 19.77 10.55 3.11
C MET A 264 18.81 9.43 3.54
N ALA A 265 19.24 8.19 3.34
CA ALA A 265 18.53 6.99 3.74
C ALA A 265 19.56 5.96 4.23
N SER A 266 19.14 5.05 5.10
CA SER A 266 19.97 3.97 5.66
C SER A 266 20.50 2.99 4.61
N GLY A 267 19.85 2.91 3.44
CA GLY A 267 20.30 2.08 2.34
C GLY A 267 19.36 2.07 1.14
N GLY A 268 19.69 1.23 0.16
CA GLY A 268 18.93 1.15 -1.10
C GLY A 268 17.47 0.74 -0.93
N THR A 269 17.17 -0.15 0.03
CA THR A 269 15.78 -0.58 0.27
C THR A 269 14.91 0.56 0.80
N GLU A 270 15.40 1.35 1.77
CA GLU A 270 14.67 2.50 2.29
C GLU A 270 14.48 3.55 1.18
N SER A 271 15.52 3.81 0.39
CA SER A 271 15.45 4.74 -0.76
C SER A 271 14.32 4.38 -1.73
N LEU A 272 14.17 3.08 -2.06
CA LEU A 272 13.08 2.60 -2.92
C LEU A 272 11.70 2.77 -2.28
N ILE A 273 11.57 2.49 -0.99
CA ILE A 273 10.31 2.64 -0.24
C ILE A 273 9.90 4.11 -0.18
N LEU A 274 10.84 5.02 0.12
CA LEU A 274 10.60 6.46 0.18
C LEU A 274 10.17 7.01 -1.19
N ALA A 275 10.81 6.57 -2.28
CA ALA A 275 10.39 6.94 -3.64
C ALA A 275 8.96 6.45 -3.93
N CYS A 276 8.65 5.18 -3.68
CA CYS A 276 7.31 4.63 -3.90
C CYS A 276 6.25 5.36 -3.06
N LYS A 277 6.56 5.70 -1.80
CA LYS A 277 5.68 6.49 -0.93
C LYS A 277 5.43 7.88 -1.51
N ALA A 278 6.47 8.57 -1.96
CA ALA A 278 6.34 9.90 -2.54
C ALA A 278 5.40 9.90 -3.77
N TYR A 279 5.59 8.96 -4.71
CA TYR A 279 4.71 8.82 -5.88
C TYR A 279 3.29 8.41 -5.51
N ARG A 280 3.11 7.59 -4.47
CA ARG A 280 1.79 7.21 -3.96
C ARG A 280 1.03 8.41 -3.44
N ASP A 281 1.67 9.18 -2.55
CA ASP A 281 1.04 10.33 -1.91
C ASP A 281 0.76 11.43 -2.95
N TYR A 282 1.69 11.66 -3.87
CA TYR A 282 1.47 12.56 -5.02
C TYR A 282 0.29 12.09 -5.90
N GLY A 283 0.23 10.81 -6.27
CA GLY A 283 -0.87 10.26 -7.06
C GLY A 283 -2.22 10.35 -6.34
N TYR A 284 -2.23 10.22 -5.02
CA TYR A 284 -3.44 10.38 -4.22
C TYR A 284 -3.92 11.84 -4.18
N HIS A 285 -3.02 12.79 -3.86
CA HIS A 285 -3.37 14.19 -3.67
C HIS A 285 -3.63 14.95 -4.98
N GLU A 286 -2.77 14.77 -5.98
CA GLU A 286 -2.82 15.54 -7.24
C GLU A 286 -3.69 14.88 -8.31
N LYS A 287 -3.80 13.54 -8.28
CA LYS A 287 -4.49 12.77 -9.32
C LYS A 287 -5.70 11.98 -8.82
N GLY A 288 -6.00 12.01 -7.51
CA GLY A 288 -7.14 11.28 -6.93
C GLY A 288 -7.03 9.76 -7.05
N ILE A 289 -5.83 9.20 -7.22
CA ILE A 289 -5.62 7.77 -7.41
C ILE A 289 -5.79 7.06 -6.07
N ALA A 290 -6.95 6.43 -5.87
CA ALA A 290 -7.23 5.66 -4.66
C ALA A 290 -6.42 4.35 -4.62
N TYR A 291 -6.29 3.64 -5.74
CA TYR A 291 -5.69 2.29 -5.80
C TYR A 291 -4.38 2.30 -6.60
N PRO A 292 -3.26 2.75 -6.02
CA PRO A 292 -2.01 2.97 -6.75
C PRO A 292 -1.40 1.68 -7.32
N GLU A 293 -0.85 1.78 -8.52
CA GLU A 293 -0.11 0.71 -9.20
C GLU A 293 1.32 1.18 -9.56
N ILE A 294 2.32 0.33 -9.33
CA ILE A 294 3.69 0.52 -9.82
C ILE A 294 4.02 -0.55 -10.84
N ILE A 295 4.73 -0.17 -11.91
CA ILE A 295 5.13 -1.10 -12.98
C ILE A 295 6.64 -1.28 -12.93
N VAL A 296 7.07 -2.53 -12.79
CA VAL A 296 8.49 -2.88 -12.67
C VAL A 296 8.78 -4.15 -13.50
N PRO A 297 10.00 -4.33 -14.03
CA PRO A 297 10.41 -5.59 -14.63
C PRO A 297 10.46 -6.72 -13.59
N ALA A 298 10.29 -7.96 -14.03
CA ALA A 298 10.43 -9.14 -13.17
C ALA A 298 11.81 -9.28 -12.50
N THR A 299 12.82 -8.59 -13.02
CA THR A 299 14.19 -8.53 -12.48
C THR A 299 14.43 -7.37 -11.52
N ALA A 300 13.39 -6.57 -11.21
CA ALA A 300 13.52 -5.45 -10.30
C ALA A 300 13.86 -5.91 -8.88
N HIS A 301 14.52 -5.04 -8.12
CA HIS A 301 14.91 -5.32 -6.75
C HIS A 301 13.68 -5.62 -5.87
N ALA A 302 13.77 -6.63 -5.00
CA ALA A 302 12.70 -7.06 -4.09
C ALA A 302 12.18 -5.95 -3.14
N GLY A 303 12.93 -4.84 -3.03
CA GLY A 303 12.50 -3.61 -2.36
C GLY A 303 11.19 -3.03 -2.92
N PHE A 304 10.90 -3.20 -4.22
CA PHE A 304 9.62 -2.78 -4.80
C PHE A 304 8.45 -3.63 -4.29
N ASP A 305 8.62 -4.95 -4.18
CA ASP A 305 7.60 -5.83 -3.60
C ASP A 305 7.37 -5.52 -2.12
N LYS A 306 8.44 -5.25 -1.37
CA LYS A 306 8.35 -4.80 0.03
C LYS A 306 7.59 -3.47 0.14
N ALA A 307 7.91 -2.50 -0.71
CA ALA A 307 7.19 -1.23 -0.78
C ALA A 307 5.71 -1.43 -1.13
N GLY A 308 5.42 -2.32 -2.10
CA GLY A 308 4.06 -2.68 -2.48
C GLY A 308 3.23 -3.22 -1.31
N GLN A 309 3.82 -4.11 -0.51
CA GLN A 309 3.17 -4.66 0.68
C GLN A 309 2.99 -3.60 1.78
N TYR A 310 4.05 -2.86 2.13
CA TYR A 310 4.01 -1.88 3.22
C TYR A 310 3.10 -0.70 2.91
N LEU A 311 3.15 -0.19 1.69
CA LEU A 311 2.47 1.03 1.28
C LEU A 311 1.12 0.76 0.59
N ARG A 312 0.74 -0.52 0.46
CA ARG A 312 -0.49 -1.00 -0.20
C ARG A 312 -0.58 -0.57 -1.67
N ILE A 313 0.53 -0.72 -2.39
CA ILE A 313 0.63 -0.42 -3.82
C ILE A 313 0.63 -1.74 -4.59
N LYS A 314 -0.15 -1.82 -5.68
CA LYS A 314 -0.11 -2.98 -6.56
C LYS A 314 1.16 -2.96 -7.40
N VAL A 315 2.02 -3.96 -7.20
CA VAL A 315 3.20 -4.16 -8.04
C VAL A 315 2.81 -5.01 -9.26
N VAL A 316 3.04 -4.45 -10.45
CA VAL A 316 2.83 -5.12 -11.74
C VAL A 316 4.19 -5.47 -12.32
N HIS A 317 4.49 -6.78 -12.33
CA HIS A 317 5.72 -7.31 -12.88
C HIS A 317 5.60 -7.55 -14.38
N VAL A 318 6.48 -6.93 -15.16
CA VAL A 318 6.57 -7.10 -16.62
C VAL A 318 7.67 -8.11 -16.95
N PRO A 319 7.40 -9.15 -17.76
CA PRO A 319 8.41 -10.13 -18.11
C PRO A 319 9.54 -9.49 -18.93
N VAL A 320 10.78 -9.90 -18.63
CA VAL A 320 11.96 -9.55 -19.41
C VAL A 320 12.18 -10.56 -20.52
N ASP A 321 12.90 -10.14 -21.55
CA ASP A 321 13.39 -11.02 -22.61
C ASP A 321 14.41 -12.02 -22.02
N PRO A 322 14.28 -13.34 -22.25
CA PRO A 322 15.12 -14.34 -21.60
C PRO A 322 16.57 -14.35 -22.10
N ASP A 323 16.84 -13.87 -23.31
CA ASP A 323 18.18 -13.89 -23.90
C ASP A 323 18.96 -12.61 -23.54
N THR A 324 18.30 -11.46 -23.68
CA THR A 324 18.91 -10.15 -23.42
C THR A 324 18.72 -9.67 -21.99
N MET A 325 17.79 -10.28 -21.25
CA MET A 325 17.39 -9.91 -19.89
C MET A 325 16.94 -8.44 -19.74
N ARG A 326 16.55 -7.82 -20.86
CA ARG A 326 16.01 -6.46 -20.92
C ARG A 326 14.50 -6.47 -20.86
N VAL A 327 13.91 -5.42 -20.30
CA VAL A 327 12.47 -5.20 -20.36
C VAL A 327 12.07 -4.63 -21.71
N ASP A 328 10.97 -5.11 -22.28
CA ASP A 328 10.38 -4.55 -23.49
C ASP A 328 9.60 -3.26 -23.15
N PRO A 329 10.01 -2.08 -23.65
CA PRO A 329 9.29 -0.83 -23.40
C PRO A 329 7.84 -0.85 -23.88
N ARG A 330 7.52 -1.64 -24.93
CA ARG A 330 6.16 -1.78 -25.44
C ARG A 330 5.28 -2.53 -24.45
N LYS A 331 5.80 -3.59 -23.81
CA LYS A 331 5.09 -4.32 -22.76
C LYS A 331 4.91 -3.47 -21.50
N MET A 332 5.92 -2.68 -21.11
CA MET A 332 5.76 -1.71 -20.03
C MET A 332 4.68 -0.67 -20.34
N LYS A 333 4.69 -0.10 -21.55
CA LYS A 333 3.67 0.85 -21.99
C LYS A 333 2.26 0.25 -21.98
N ALA A 334 2.11 -1.00 -22.42
CA ALA A 334 0.84 -1.72 -22.43
C ALA A 334 0.32 -2.04 -21.01
N ALA A 335 1.19 -2.08 -20.01
CA ALA A 335 0.81 -2.30 -18.62
C ALA A 335 0.34 -1.02 -17.89
N ILE A 336 0.49 0.17 -18.50
CA ILE A 336 0.08 1.45 -17.91
C ILE A 336 -1.45 1.52 -17.84
N THR A 337 -1.94 1.82 -16.64
CA THR A 337 -3.35 2.04 -16.32
C THR A 337 -3.57 3.45 -15.75
N SER A 338 -4.82 3.89 -15.62
CA SER A 338 -5.15 5.16 -14.95
C SER A 338 -4.72 5.21 -13.48
N ASN A 339 -4.44 4.06 -12.87
CA ASN A 339 -3.99 3.93 -11.50
C ASN A 339 -2.46 3.90 -11.35
N THR A 340 -1.72 3.94 -12.46
CA THR A 340 -0.26 3.84 -12.45
C THR A 340 0.36 5.13 -11.92
N ILE A 341 1.11 5.03 -10.82
CA ILE A 341 1.79 6.17 -10.18
C ILE A 341 3.28 6.26 -10.55
N LEU A 342 3.90 5.15 -10.92
CA LEU A 342 5.33 5.05 -11.19
C LEU A 342 5.61 3.85 -12.12
N ALA A 343 6.50 4.05 -13.08
CA ALA A 343 7.13 2.99 -13.84
C ALA A 343 8.64 3.07 -13.61
N SER A 344 9.26 1.97 -13.17
CA SER A 344 10.70 1.91 -12.90
C SER A 344 11.37 0.92 -13.83
N ALA A 345 12.49 1.32 -14.42
CA ALA A 345 13.37 0.44 -15.17
C ALA A 345 14.75 0.43 -14.48
N PRO A 346 15.18 -0.69 -13.89
CA PRO A 346 16.48 -0.77 -13.24
C PRO A 346 17.59 -0.46 -14.26
N ALA A 347 18.43 0.53 -13.95
CA ALA A 347 19.64 0.82 -14.73
C ALA A 347 20.83 -0.05 -14.30
N CYS A 348 20.69 -0.80 -13.21
CA CYS A 348 21.78 -1.54 -12.60
C CYS A 348 22.03 -2.89 -13.27
N TRP A 349 23.33 -3.16 -13.48
CA TRP A 349 23.94 -4.45 -13.82
C TRP A 349 23.84 -5.49 -12.67
N GLY A 350 22.85 -5.37 -11.77
CA GLY A 350 22.80 -6.07 -10.48
C GLY A 350 21.52 -6.87 -10.20
N GLY A 351 20.57 -6.93 -11.15
CA GLY A 351 19.58 -8.02 -11.15
C GLY A 351 20.28 -9.36 -11.46
N PRO A 352 19.60 -10.51 -11.32
CA PRO A 352 20.20 -11.85 -11.49
C PRO A 352 21.04 -12.08 -12.77
N SER A 353 20.91 -11.21 -13.76
CA SER A 353 21.49 -11.31 -15.10
C SER A 353 22.50 -10.22 -15.49
N GLY A 354 22.68 -9.17 -14.70
CA GLY A 354 23.61 -8.09 -15.05
C GLY A 354 23.37 -7.40 -16.40
N ALA A 355 22.16 -7.38 -16.94
CA ALA A 355 21.90 -6.72 -18.22
C ALA A 355 21.45 -5.26 -18.04
N ALA A 356 22.24 -4.30 -18.53
CA ALA A 356 21.82 -2.90 -18.60
C ALA A 356 20.84 -2.65 -19.76
N LEU A 357 19.80 -1.84 -19.51
CA LEU A 357 19.09 -1.14 -20.57
C LEU A 357 20.02 -0.09 -21.18
N ARG A 358 20.38 -0.27 -22.46
CA ARG A 358 20.64 0.90 -23.32
C ARG A 358 19.29 1.49 -23.65
N CYS A 359 18.84 2.50 -22.88
CA CYS A 359 17.77 3.38 -23.32
C CYS A 359 18.31 4.29 -24.44
N THR A 360 18.55 3.74 -25.63
CA THR A 360 18.66 4.52 -26.87
C THR A 360 17.25 4.72 -27.39
N GLY A 361 16.57 5.75 -26.90
CA GLY A 361 15.21 6.07 -27.33
C GLY A 361 14.79 7.39 -26.72
N ALA A 362 14.86 8.44 -27.52
CA ALA A 362 14.41 9.79 -27.23
C ALA A 362 13.14 9.82 -26.38
N CYS A 363 13.21 10.52 -25.24
CA CYS A 363 12.02 11.13 -24.65
C CYS A 363 11.54 12.17 -25.68
N PRO A 364 10.35 12.05 -26.28
CA PRO A 364 9.79 13.16 -27.03
C PRO A 364 9.44 14.22 -25.99
N SER A 365 10.10 15.37 -26.11
CA SER A 365 9.68 16.63 -25.54
C SER A 365 8.16 16.80 -25.56
N GLY A 366 7.58 17.09 -24.40
CA GLY A 366 6.25 17.68 -24.28
C GLY A 366 5.20 16.78 -23.67
N VAL A 367 5.02 16.88 -22.35
CA VAL A 367 3.77 17.37 -21.75
C VAL A 367 4.17 18.09 -20.46
N HIS A 368 4.02 19.43 -20.48
CA HIS A 368 4.07 20.30 -19.32
C HIS A 368 2.84 20.12 -18.44
#